data_AF-A0A9W8MAW8-F1
#
_entry.id   AF-A0A9W8MAW8-F1
#
_cell.length_a   1.000
_cell.length_b   1.000
_cell.length_c   1.000
_cell.angle_alpha   90.00
_cell.angle_beta   90.00
_cell.angle_gamma   90.00
#
_symmetry.space_group_name_H-M   'P 1'
#
loop_
_entity.id
_entity.type
_entity.pdbx_description
1 polymer ?
#
loop_
_entity_poly.entity_id
_entity_poly.type
_entity_poly.pdbx_seq_one_letter_code
_entity_poly.pdbx_strand_id
1 'polypeptide(L)'
;MSTKEQDQYSEEIVTSLKVACEVKEAGQHNCQVAAFNDARAIVGHLQREIINVNQQTGMEFMLVAVRKDIKQFNAPYVFRTLDLFDSFFHNTTKFTLADLVLKLECFFIGGIDGVSQNYIQRLVQLKSRTTAIIKDKLKWYSPLVKLNDNKYEQWRTQHLEHHAAAQVALSQITSDGNGESSHVPIVNNIPLPVVTNIPAVNSENGVTNAPVASKSSPAAAPILTPSPTFMNFGMDGVVIPTKTCKQRKDKGVLRGPRKGK
;
A
#
# COMPACT_ATOMS: atom_id res chain seq x y z
N MET A 1 3.23 -0.81 59.58
CA MET A 1 2.00 -0.73 58.80
C MET A 1 1.03 -1.75 59.32
N SER A 2 -0.16 -1.31 59.68
CA SER A 2 -1.29 -2.19 59.98
C SER A 2 -1.82 -2.81 58.68
N THR A 3 -2.42 -4.00 58.73
CA THR A 3 -2.99 -4.67 57.55
C THR A 3 -4.03 -3.81 56.84
N LYS A 4 -4.83 -3.06 57.61
CA LYS A 4 -5.81 -2.10 57.08
C LYS A 4 -5.17 -0.96 56.28
N GLU A 5 -3.96 -0.53 56.66
CA GLU A 5 -3.24 0.51 55.92
C GLU A 5 -2.72 -0.06 54.59
N GLN A 6 -2.27 -1.31 54.57
CA GLN A 6 -1.79 -1.97 53.34
C GLN A 6 -2.92 -2.13 52.32
N ASP A 7 -4.12 -2.52 52.78
CA ASP A 7 -5.29 -2.68 51.90
C ASP A 7 -5.67 -1.33 51.28
N GLN A 8 -5.71 -0.27 52.07
CA GLN A 8 -6.03 1.08 51.60
C GLN A 8 -5.01 1.61 50.58
N TYR A 9 -3.71 1.42 50.83
CA TYR A 9 -2.67 1.76 49.85
C TYR A 9 -2.81 0.97 48.55
N SER A 10 -3.19 -0.30 48.63
CA SER A 10 -3.39 -1.13 47.43
C SER A 10 -4.58 -0.65 46.59
N GLU A 11 -5.67 -0.22 47.23
CA GLU A 11 -6.85 0.33 46.56
C GLU A 11 -6.56 1.67 45.88
N GLU A 12 -5.81 2.56 46.55
CA GLU A 12 -5.35 3.84 45.99
C GLU A 12 -4.41 3.64 44.78
N ILE A 13 -3.52 2.66 44.85
CA ILE A 13 -2.64 2.31 43.71
C ILE A 13 -3.46 1.73 42.55
N VAL A 14 -4.41 0.82 42.81
CA VAL A 14 -5.24 0.24 41.74
C VAL A 14 -6.12 1.29 41.08
N THR A 15 -6.72 2.20 41.85
CA THR A 15 -7.54 3.28 41.30
C THR A 15 -6.73 4.28 40.49
N SER A 16 -5.55 4.70 40.97
CA SER A 16 -4.66 5.57 40.20
C SER A 16 -4.17 4.93 38.90
N LEU A 17 -3.87 3.62 38.90
CA LEU A 17 -3.53 2.86 37.69
C LEU A 17 -4.69 2.78 36.70
N LYS A 18 -5.94 2.63 37.17
CA LYS A 18 -7.13 2.66 36.30
C LYS A 18 -7.30 4.01 35.62
N VAL A 19 -7.21 5.12 36.38
CA VAL A 19 -7.29 6.47 35.82
C VAL A 19 -6.15 6.70 34.80
N ALA A 20 -4.94 6.24 35.09
CA ALA A 20 -3.82 6.34 34.14
C ALA A 20 -4.08 5.52 32.86
N CYS A 21 -4.68 4.33 32.96
CA CYS A 21 -5.10 3.54 31.81
C CYS A 21 -6.17 4.26 30.98
N GLU A 22 -7.18 4.85 31.60
CA GLU A 22 -8.25 5.60 30.91
C GLU A 22 -7.70 6.85 30.21
N VAL A 23 -6.81 7.61 30.86
CA VAL A 23 -6.14 8.76 30.25
C VAL A 23 -5.25 8.32 29.08
N LYS A 24 -4.57 7.17 29.20
CA LYS A 24 -3.75 6.60 28.12
C LYS A 24 -4.62 6.14 26.94
N GLU A 25 -5.80 5.60 27.22
CA GLU A 25 -6.77 5.19 26.20
C GLU A 25 -7.43 6.41 25.51
N ALA A 26 -7.73 7.48 26.26
CA ALA A 26 -8.22 8.74 25.72
C ALA A 26 -7.13 9.51 24.94
N GLY A 27 -5.85 9.28 25.26
CA GLY A 27 -4.67 9.80 24.57
C GLY A 27 -4.39 9.18 23.20
N GLN A 28 -5.44 8.91 22.42
CA GLN A 28 -5.40 8.24 21.10
C GLN A 28 -4.50 8.92 20.05
N HIS A 29 -4.05 10.14 20.28
CA HIS A 29 -3.30 10.90 19.28
C HIS A 29 -1.85 10.43 19.09
N ASN A 30 -1.24 9.71 20.05
CA ASN A 30 0.14 9.21 19.94
C ASN A 30 0.29 7.69 19.81
N CYS A 31 -0.82 6.94 19.82
CA CYS A 31 -0.75 5.47 19.83
C CYS A 31 -0.14 4.89 18.56
N GLN A 32 -0.31 5.55 17.41
CA GLN A 32 0.23 5.06 16.12
C GLN A 32 1.74 5.22 16.02
N VAL A 33 2.28 6.35 16.50
CA VAL A 33 3.73 6.60 16.49
C VAL A 33 4.43 5.71 17.51
N ALA A 34 3.84 5.53 18.70
CA ALA A 34 4.33 4.57 19.68
C ALA A 34 4.35 3.15 19.12
N ALA A 35 3.23 2.68 18.56
CA ALA A 35 3.16 1.35 17.94
C ALA A 35 4.14 1.18 16.76
N PHE A 36 4.40 2.25 16.00
CA PHE A 36 5.42 2.25 14.95
C PHE A 36 6.82 2.02 15.50
N ASN A 37 7.21 2.78 16.54
CA ASN A 37 8.51 2.64 17.17
C ASN A 37 8.68 1.28 17.85
N ASP A 38 7.64 0.80 18.56
CA ASP A 38 7.62 -0.51 19.20
C ASP A 38 7.79 -1.63 18.18
N ALA A 39 7.05 -1.58 17.07
CA ALA A 39 7.18 -2.56 15.99
C ALA A 39 8.61 -2.60 15.43
N ARG A 40 9.24 -1.44 15.19
CA ARG A 40 10.64 -1.39 14.70
C ARG A 40 11.63 -1.93 15.72
N ALA A 41 11.45 -1.62 17.00
CA ALA A 41 12.31 -2.13 18.06
C ALA A 41 12.24 -3.67 18.15
N ILE A 42 11.02 -4.24 18.09
CA ILE A 42 10.81 -5.68 18.12
C ILE A 42 11.38 -6.35 16.86
N VAL A 43 11.10 -5.82 15.67
CA VAL A 43 11.63 -6.36 14.41
C VAL A 43 13.17 -6.33 14.40
N GLY A 44 13.78 -5.23 14.87
CA GLY A 44 15.23 -5.14 14.99
C GLY A 44 15.83 -6.08 16.05
N HIS A 45 15.08 -6.40 17.11
CA HIS A 45 15.47 -7.45 18.05
C HIS A 45 15.41 -8.84 17.40
N LEU A 46 14.32 -9.18 16.74
CA LEU A 46 14.16 -10.45 16.04
C LEU A 46 15.22 -10.65 14.96
N GLN A 47 15.56 -9.60 14.20
CA GLN A 47 16.62 -9.66 13.19
C GLN A 47 17.96 -10.09 13.82
N ARG A 48 18.33 -9.51 14.97
CA ARG A 48 19.59 -9.86 15.66
C ARG A 48 19.59 -11.30 16.15
N GLU A 49 18.49 -11.76 16.73
CA GLU A 49 18.36 -13.16 17.16
C GLU A 49 18.43 -14.13 15.99
N ILE A 50 17.79 -13.81 14.86
CA ILE A 50 17.86 -14.63 13.65
C ILE A 50 19.30 -14.72 13.13
N ILE A 51 20.05 -13.62 13.13
CA ILE A 51 21.47 -13.61 12.74
C ILE A 51 22.28 -14.51 13.68
N ASN A 52 22.06 -14.42 14.99
CA ASN A 52 22.76 -15.25 15.97
C ASN A 52 22.47 -16.75 15.74
N VAL A 53 21.20 -17.11 15.49
CA VAL A 53 20.81 -18.50 15.24
C VAL A 53 21.39 -19.00 13.91
N ASN A 54 21.38 -18.19 12.86
CA ASN A 54 21.98 -18.52 11.57
C ASN A 54 23.49 -18.79 11.72
N GLN A 55 24.22 -17.97 12.49
CA GLN A 55 25.65 -18.19 12.75
C GLN A 55 25.94 -19.48 13.52
N GLN A 56 25.07 -19.87 14.45
CA GLN A 56 25.29 -21.07 15.28
C GLN A 56 24.87 -22.37 14.59
N THR A 57 23.80 -22.33 13.80
CA THR A 57 23.18 -23.54 13.24
C THR A 57 23.37 -23.69 11.73
N GLY A 58 23.74 -22.62 11.03
CA GLY A 58 23.75 -22.57 9.56
C GLY A 58 22.35 -22.62 8.93
N MET A 59 21.30 -22.42 9.72
CA MET A 59 19.93 -22.38 9.21
C MET A 59 19.62 -21.06 8.53
N GLU A 60 18.93 -21.14 7.39
CA GLU A 60 18.55 -19.98 6.60
C GLU A 60 17.13 -19.52 6.93
N PHE A 61 17.00 -18.21 7.12
CA PHE A 61 15.77 -17.54 7.54
C PHE A 61 15.38 -16.41 6.60
N MET A 62 14.08 -16.26 6.41
CA MET A 62 13.45 -15.11 5.78
C MET A 62 12.35 -14.59 6.72
N LEU A 63 12.43 -13.31 7.06
CA LEU A 63 11.46 -12.61 7.88
C LEU A 63 10.76 -11.56 7.03
N VAL A 64 9.43 -11.64 6.98
CA VAL A 64 8.58 -10.68 6.28
C VAL A 64 7.59 -10.10 7.29
N ALA A 65 7.52 -8.78 7.38
CA ALA A 65 6.54 -8.07 8.19
C ALA A 65 5.81 -7.04 7.33
N VAL A 66 4.48 -7.09 7.38
CA VAL A 66 3.59 -6.34 6.50
C VAL A 66 2.49 -5.72 7.36
N ARG A 67 2.10 -4.48 7.05
CA ARG A 67 1.00 -3.81 7.75
C ARG A 67 -0.34 -4.39 7.35
N LYS A 68 -1.27 -4.41 8.30
CA LYS A 68 -2.66 -4.81 8.04
C LYS A 68 -3.53 -3.63 7.64
N ASP A 69 -3.30 -2.47 8.25
CA ASP A 69 -4.14 -1.29 8.09
C ASP A 69 -3.37 -0.16 7.40
N ILE A 70 -4.06 0.63 6.58
CA ILE A 70 -3.50 1.81 5.87
C ILE A 70 -3.03 2.89 6.85
N LYS A 71 -3.61 2.93 8.05
CA LYS A 71 -3.25 3.90 9.09
C LYS A 71 -1.88 3.64 9.70
N GLN A 72 -1.31 2.44 9.51
CA GLN A 72 0.00 2.11 10.03
C GLN A 72 1.10 2.64 9.10
N PHE A 73 2.00 3.46 9.63
CA PHE A 73 3.09 4.10 8.87
C PHE A 73 4.24 3.15 8.53
N ASN A 74 4.25 1.92 9.06
CA ASN A 74 5.31 0.95 8.77
C ASN A 74 5.28 0.57 7.29
N ALA A 75 6.42 0.74 6.61
CA ALA A 75 6.65 0.12 5.31
C ALA A 75 6.82 -1.39 5.48
N PRO A 76 6.51 -2.20 4.44
CA PRO A 76 6.84 -3.61 4.46
C PRO A 76 8.32 -3.81 4.75
N TYR A 77 8.61 -4.71 5.67
CA TYR A 77 9.96 -5.04 6.07
C TYR A 77 10.28 -6.45 5.61
N VAL A 78 11.44 -6.59 4.97
CA VAL A 78 11.95 -7.86 4.46
C VAL A 78 13.37 -8.00 4.94
N PHE A 79 13.64 -9.10 5.64
CA PHE A 79 14.97 -9.51 6.03
C PHE A 79 15.21 -10.94 5.57
N ARG A 80 16.40 -11.19 5.06
CA ARG A 80 16.85 -12.50 4.60
C ARG A 80 18.31 -12.68 4.98
N THR A 81 18.68 -13.91 5.23
CA THR A 81 20.05 -14.33 5.59
C THR A 81 20.88 -14.62 4.35
N LEU A 82 20.26 -15.16 3.29
CA LEU A 82 20.88 -15.37 1.98
C LEU A 82 20.15 -14.68 0.83
N ASP A 83 20.91 -14.26 -0.18
CA ASP A 83 20.35 -13.70 -1.42
C ASP A 83 19.78 -14.76 -2.38
N LEU A 84 20.01 -16.05 -2.10
CA LEU A 84 19.42 -17.15 -2.86
C LEU A 84 17.89 -17.15 -2.79
N PHE A 85 17.29 -16.57 -1.75
CA PHE A 85 15.84 -16.38 -1.67
C PHE A 85 15.32 -15.54 -2.84
N ASP A 86 15.98 -14.44 -3.18
CA ASP A 86 15.54 -13.57 -4.28
C ASP A 86 15.56 -14.34 -5.61
N SER A 87 16.62 -15.12 -5.86
CA SER A 87 16.73 -15.96 -7.06
C SER A 87 15.66 -17.07 -7.09
N PHE A 88 15.41 -17.71 -5.95
CA PHE A 88 14.38 -18.75 -5.83
C PHE A 88 12.98 -18.20 -6.14
N PHE A 89 12.61 -17.08 -5.53
CA PHE A 89 11.31 -16.45 -5.76
C PHE A 89 11.19 -15.91 -7.18
N HIS A 90 12.24 -15.30 -7.72
CA HIS A 90 12.25 -14.84 -9.11
C HIS A 90 12.07 -16.01 -10.09
N ASN A 91 12.77 -17.12 -9.90
CA ASN A 91 12.67 -18.28 -10.79
C ASN A 91 11.29 -18.94 -10.73
N THR A 92 10.73 -19.08 -9.51
CA THR A 92 9.46 -19.79 -9.26
C THR A 92 8.23 -18.95 -9.60
N THR A 93 8.23 -17.67 -9.22
CA THR A 93 7.04 -16.79 -9.31
C THR A 93 7.13 -15.74 -10.42
N LYS A 94 8.32 -15.51 -10.98
CA LYS A 94 8.63 -14.40 -11.89
C LYS A 94 8.53 -13.01 -11.26
N PHE A 95 8.36 -12.94 -9.95
CA PHE A 95 8.35 -11.69 -9.19
C PHE A 95 9.60 -11.57 -8.33
N THR A 96 10.07 -10.35 -8.10
CA THR A 96 11.08 -10.12 -7.08
C THR A 96 10.46 -10.34 -5.70
N LEU A 97 11.28 -10.66 -4.69
CA LEU A 97 10.79 -10.82 -3.31
C LEU A 97 10.10 -9.55 -2.81
N ALA A 98 10.62 -8.37 -3.17
CA ALA A 98 10.01 -7.08 -2.86
C ALA A 98 8.60 -6.94 -3.48
N ASP A 99 8.43 -7.31 -4.76
CA ASP A 99 7.12 -7.27 -5.42
C ASP A 99 6.12 -8.23 -4.76
N LEU A 100 6.58 -9.41 -4.34
CA LEU A 100 5.75 -10.39 -3.66
C LEU A 100 5.29 -9.86 -2.30
N VAL A 101 6.18 -9.24 -1.54
CA VAL A 101 5.86 -8.62 -0.25
C VAL A 101 4.91 -7.44 -0.41
N LEU A 102 5.09 -6.62 -1.45
CA LEU A 102 4.15 -5.55 -1.79
C LEU A 102 2.76 -6.10 -2.15
N LYS A 103 2.69 -7.16 -2.96
CA LYS A 103 1.42 -7.83 -3.27
C LYS A 103 0.76 -8.43 -2.02
N LEU A 104 1.57 -8.99 -1.12
CA LEU A 104 1.10 -9.49 0.17
C LEU A 104 0.54 -8.35 1.03
N GLU A 105 1.18 -7.17 1.03
CA GLU A 105 0.64 -5.96 1.68
C GLU A 105 -0.67 -5.51 1.07
N CYS A 106 -0.74 -5.43 -0.26
CA CYS A 106 -1.98 -5.11 -0.96
C CYS A 106 -3.09 -6.11 -0.60
N PHE A 107 -2.76 -7.40 -0.43
CA PHE A 107 -3.71 -8.42 0.02
C PHE A 107 -4.22 -8.16 1.45
N PHE A 108 -3.33 -7.83 2.39
CA PHE A 108 -3.75 -7.57 3.77
C PHE A 108 -4.61 -6.31 3.90
N ILE A 109 -4.29 -5.27 3.12
CA ILE A 109 -5.02 -4.00 3.14
C ILE A 109 -6.36 -4.10 2.39
N GLY A 110 -6.36 -4.71 1.21
CA GLY A 110 -7.46 -4.65 0.24
C GLY A 110 -8.08 -5.99 -0.13
N GLY A 111 -7.64 -7.08 0.49
CA GLY A 111 -8.06 -8.44 0.14
C GLY A 111 -7.60 -8.84 -1.28
N ILE A 112 -8.31 -9.82 -1.84
CA ILE A 112 -8.04 -10.31 -3.21
C ILE A 112 -8.24 -9.24 -4.28
N ASP A 113 -9.17 -8.30 -4.03
CA ASP A 113 -9.44 -7.17 -4.91
C ASP A 113 -8.25 -6.20 -4.93
N GLY A 114 -7.56 -6.04 -3.80
CA GLY A 114 -6.34 -5.23 -3.70
C GLY A 114 -5.17 -5.78 -4.52
N VAL A 115 -5.09 -7.10 -4.70
CA VAL A 115 -4.00 -7.76 -5.46
C VAL A 115 -4.31 -7.83 -6.96
N SER A 116 -5.56 -8.15 -7.29
CA SER A 116 -5.98 -8.41 -8.68
C SER A 116 -6.27 -7.13 -9.47
N GLN A 117 -6.67 -6.05 -8.79
CA GLN A 117 -6.98 -4.80 -9.47
C GLN A 117 -5.70 -4.08 -9.87
N ASN A 118 -5.26 -4.39 -11.09
CA ASN A 118 -4.26 -3.62 -11.79
C ASN A 118 -4.72 -2.15 -11.80
N TYR A 119 -3.86 -1.21 -11.39
CA TYR A 119 -4.18 0.22 -11.34
C TYR A 119 -4.83 0.69 -12.65
N ILE A 120 -4.37 0.15 -13.78
CA ILE A 120 -4.91 0.41 -15.12
C ILE A 120 -6.38 -0.02 -15.24
N GLN A 121 -6.76 -1.19 -14.72
CA GLN A 121 -8.16 -1.66 -14.77
C GLN A 121 -9.08 -0.77 -13.93
N ARG A 122 -8.65 -0.38 -12.72
CA ARG A 122 -9.39 0.60 -11.90
C ARG A 122 -9.56 1.92 -12.63
N LEU A 123 -8.50 2.41 -13.27
CA LEU A 123 -8.50 3.67 -14.01
C LEU A 123 -9.45 3.58 -15.22
N VAL A 124 -9.45 2.46 -15.96
CA VAL A 124 -10.39 2.21 -17.06
C VAL A 124 -11.84 2.16 -16.57
N GLN A 125 -12.11 1.45 -15.47
CA GLN A 125 -13.45 1.39 -14.87
C GLN A 125 -13.92 2.76 -14.36
N LEU A 126 -13.03 3.54 -13.78
CA LEU A 126 -13.35 4.89 -13.31
C LEU A 126 -13.66 5.82 -14.48
N LYS A 127 -12.84 5.78 -15.55
CA LYS A 127 -13.10 6.51 -16.80
C LYS A 127 -14.45 6.10 -17.41
N SER A 128 -14.73 4.81 -17.53
CA SER A 128 -16.00 4.34 -18.10
C SER A 128 -17.19 4.81 -17.26
N ARG A 129 -17.11 4.72 -15.92
CA ARG A 129 -18.17 5.18 -15.01
C ARG A 129 -18.38 6.69 -15.09
N THR A 130 -17.31 7.49 -15.14
CA THR A 130 -17.41 8.95 -15.29
C THR A 130 -18.03 9.32 -16.65
N THR A 131 -17.64 8.64 -17.74
CA THR A 131 -18.26 8.90 -19.05
C THR A 131 -19.75 8.54 -19.07
N ALA A 132 -20.16 7.49 -18.37
CA ALA A 132 -21.57 7.13 -18.24
C ALA A 132 -22.35 8.21 -17.48
N ILE A 133 -21.83 8.68 -16.34
CA ILE A 133 -22.46 9.76 -15.56
C ILE A 133 -22.56 11.05 -16.38
N ILE A 134 -21.51 11.42 -17.12
CA ILE A 134 -21.52 12.60 -17.99
C ILE A 134 -22.60 12.44 -19.07
N LYS A 135 -22.68 11.29 -19.73
CA LYS A 135 -23.71 11.02 -20.74
C LYS A 135 -25.12 11.05 -20.16
N ASP A 136 -25.32 10.48 -18.97
CA ASP A 136 -26.61 10.48 -18.28
C ASP A 136 -27.04 11.90 -17.89
N LYS A 137 -26.10 12.70 -17.37
CA LYS A 137 -26.33 14.11 -17.06
C LYS A 137 -26.64 14.91 -18.33
N LEU A 138 -25.84 14.75 -19.39
CA LEU A 138 -26.10 15.40 -20.68
C LEU A 138 -27.46 15.01 -21.23
N LYS A 139 -27.83 13.72 -21.18
CA LYS A 139 -29.15 13.23 -21.61
C LYS A 139 -30.30 13.84 -20.77
N TRP A 140 -30.09 14.07 -19.48
CA TRP A 140 -31.08 14.69 -18.60
C TRP A 140 -31.31 16.18 -18.93
N TYR A 141 -30.25 16.91 -19.28
CA TYR A 141 -30.34 18.31 -19.72
C TYR A 141 -30.68 18.47 -21.21
N SER A 142 -30.45 17.43 -22.03
CA SER A 142 -30.67 17.41 -23.48
C SER A 142 -32.11 17.65 -23.95
N PRO A 143 -33.21 17.41 -23.19
CA PRO A 143 -34.54 17.74 -23.67
C PRO A 143 -34.73 19.25 -23.89
N LEU A 144 -33.93 20.08 -23.20
CA LEU A 144 -34.03 21.54 -23.24
C LEU A 144 -33.15 22.20 -24.31
N VAL A 145 -32.23 21.45 -24.92
CA VAL A 145 -31.34 21.97 -25.95
C VAL A 145 -31.24 20.95 -27.07
N LYS A 146 -32.27 20.89 -27.91
CA LYS A 146 -32.06 20.57 -29.32
C LYS A 146 -31.27 21.75 -29.90
N LEU A 147 -29.96 21.77 -29.65
CA LEU A 147 -29.05 22.60 -30.43
C LEU A 147 -29.28 22.14 -31.86
N ASN A 148 -29.91 23.00 -32.67
CA ASN A 148 -29.98 22.81 -34.11
C ASN A 148 -28.56 22.43 -34.53
N ASP A 149 -28.35 21.24 -35.10
CA ASP A 149 -27.01 20.71 -35.44
C ASP A 149 -26.19 21.75 -36.24
N ASN A 150 -26.90 22.59 -36.99
CA ASN A 150 -26.37 23.73 -37.74
C ASN A 150 -25.67 24.80 -36.87
N LYS A 151 -26.15 25.09 -35.66
CA LYS A 151 -25.57 26.11 -34.77
C LYS A 151 -24.29 25.64 -34.08
N TYR A 152 -24.18 24.33 -33.79
CA TYR A 152 -22.96 23.74 -33.25
C TYR A 152 -21.86 23.69 -34.32
N GLU A 153 -22.18 23.25 -35.54
CA GLU A 153 -21.20 23.24 -36.63
C GLU A 153 -20.75 24.65 -37.01
N GLN A 154 -21.65 25.64 -37.04
CA GLN A 154 -21.26 27.05 -37.23
C GLN A 154 -20.32 27.57 -36.13
N TRP A 155 -20.58 27.26 -34.87
CA TRP A 155 -19.68 27.64 -33.77
C TRP A 155 -18.32 26.94 -33.89
N ARG A 156 -18.32 25.66 -34.26
CA ARG A 156 -17.11 24.86 -34.45
C ARG A 156 -16.24 25.39 -35.58
N THR A 157 -16.82 25.73 -36.73
CA THR A 157 -16.08 26.30 -37.87
C THR A 157 -15.50 27.66 -37.53
N GLN A 158 -16.27 28.55 -36.89
CA GLN A 158 -15.76 29.85 -36.43
C GLN A 158 -14.57 29.71 -35.47
N HIS A 159 -14.64 28.74 -34.56
CA HIS A 159 -13.57 28.52 -33.60
C HIS A 159 -12.31 27.91 -34.24
N LEU A 160 -12.47 27.08 -35.28
CA LEU A 160 -11.37 26.51 -36.06
C LEU A 160 -10.68 27.58 -36.92
N GLU A 161 -11.46 28.45 -37.54
CA GLU A 161 -10.99 29.60 -38.32
C GLU A 161 -10.19 30.58 -37.44
N HIS A 162 -10.68 30.91 -36.25
CA HIS A 162 -9.95 31.74 -35.29
C HIS A 162 -8.60 31.14 -34.88
N HIS A 163 -8.54 29.82 -34.69
CA HIS A 163 -7.28 29.13 -34.34
C HIS A 163 -6.30 29.08 -35.52
N ALA A 164 -6.78 28.85 -36.74
CA ALA A 164 -5.97 28.90 -37.94
C ALA A 164 -5.42 30.31 -38.20
N ALA A 165 -6.26 31.34 -38.04
CA ALA A 165 -5.85 32.74 -38.16
C ALA A 165 -4.79 33.14 -37.12
N ALA A 166 -4.92 32.67 -35.87
CA ALA A 166 -3.91 32.90 -34.84
C ALA A 166 -2.56 32.25 -35.17
N GLN A 167 -2.56 31.05 -35.76
CA GLN A 167 -1.32 30.39 -36.19
C GLN A 167 -0.65 31.11 -37.37
N VAL A 168 -1.43 31.61 -38.34
CA VAL A 168 -0.90 32.38 -39.47
C VAL A 168 -0.30 33.70 -38.99
N ALA A 169 -0.97 34.42 -38.08
CA ALA A 169 -0.44 35.66 -37.50
C ALA A 169 0.89 35.43 -36.74
N LEU A 170 1.02 34.31 -36.01
CA LEU A 170 2.26 33.94 -35.34
C LEU A 170 3.41 33.63 -36.32
N SER A 171 3.11 33.08 -37.50
CA SER A 171 4.11 32.79 -38.54
C SER A 171 4.58 34.03 -39.33
N GLN A 172 3.78 35.10 -39.36
CA GLN A 172 4.17 36.36 -40.01
C GLN A 172 5.12 37.19 -39.14
N ILE A 173 4.99 37.09 -37.81
CA ILE A 173 5.89 37.77 -36.86
C ILE A 173 7.33 37.23 -36.94
N THR A 174 7.54 36.01 -37.44
CA THR A 174 8.86 35.38 -37.56
C THR A 174 9.50 35.49 -38.95
N SER A 175 8.80 36.09 -39.93
CA SER A 175 9.26 36.15 -41.33
C SER A 175 9.82 37.52 -41.77
N ASP A 176 9.57 38.60 -41.02
CA ASP A 176 10.17 39.90 -41.32
C ASP A 176 11.55 39.99 -40.67
N GLY A 177 12.49 39.29 -41.28
CA GLY A 177 13.91 39.49 -41.07
C GLY A 177 14.32 40.89 -41.54
N ASN A 178 14.20 41.88 -40.66
CA ASN A 178 15.13 43.00 -40.63
C ASN A 178 15.38 43.38 -39.17
N GLY A 179 16.64 43.23 -38.75
CA GLY A 179 17.05 43.41 -37.37
C GLY A 179 16.97 44.86 -36.93
N GLU A 180 15.93 45.19 -36.17
CA GLU A 180 15.99 46.29 -35.22
C GLU A 180 15.40 45.85 -33.88
N SER A 181 16.28 45.88 -32.88
CA SER A 181 16.02 45.61 -31.47
C SER A 181 14.93 46.52 -30.93
N SER A 182 13.69 46.06 -30.99
CA SER A 182 12.55 46.71 -30.35
C SER A 182 12.15 45.92 -29.11
N HIS A 183 12.34 46.56 -27.97
CA HIS A 183 11.99 46.13 -26.62
C HIS A 183 10.52 45.64 -26.59
N VAL A 184 10.31 44.34 -26.40
CA VAL A 184 8.97 43.79 -26.17
C VAL A 184 8.53 44.18 -24.75
N PRO A 185 7.38 44.85 -24.54
CA PRO A 185 6.81 44.96 -23.21
C PRO A 185 6.23 43.61 -22.81
N ILE A 186 6.88 42.96 -21.85
CA ILE A 186 6.36 41.78 -21.17
C ILE A 186 5.12 42.23 -20.35
N VAL A 187 3.93 42.08 -20.92
CA VAL A 187 2.68 42.12 -20.16
C VAL A 187 2.43 40.71 -19.62
N ASN A 188 3.18 40.35 -18.57
CA ASN A 188 2.83 39.24 -17.71
C ASN A 188 1.81 39.73 -16.68
N ASN A 189 0.53 39.68 -17.02
CA ASN A 189 -0.56 39.81 -16.05
C ASN A 189 -1.63 38.75 -16.32
N ILE A 190 -1.30 37.50 -15.98
CA ILE A 190 -2.30 36.50 -15.62
C ILE A 190 -1.98 36.11 -14.17
N PRO A 191 -2.82 36.48 -13.18
CA PRO A 191 -2.63 36.02 -11.82
C PRO A 191 -3.03 34.53 -11.76
N LEU A 192 -2.02 33.67 -11.63
CA LEU A 192 -2.25 32.30 -11.15
C LEU A 192 -2.52 32.36 -9.64
N PRO A 193 -3.51 31.62 -9.11
CA PRO A 193 -3.76 31.57 -7.67
C PRO A 193 -2.61 30.86 -6.96
N VAL A 194 -1.86 31.63 -6.18
CA VAL A 194 -0.83 31.16 -5.25
C VAL A 194 -1.53 30.46 -4.09
N VAL A 195 -1.43 29.13 -4.05
CA VAL A 195 -1.74 28.34 -2.86
C VAL A 195 -0.53 28.39 -1.93
N THR A 196 -0.48 29.40 -1.08
CA THR A 196 0.43 29.45 0.08
C THR A 196 -0.33 28.96 1.30
N ASN A 197 0.00 27.75 1.77
CA ASN A 197 0.08 27.40 3.19
C ASN A 197 0.59 25.96 3.33
N ILE A 198 1.92 25.82 3.40
CA ILE A 198 2.56 24.67 4.04
C ILE A 198 3.49 25.26 5.10
N PRO A 199 3.23 25.05 6.42
CA PRO A 199 4.13 25.52 7.46
C PRO A 199 5.41 24.68 7.49
N ALA A 200 6.53 25.39 7.62
CA ALA A 200 7.86 24.81 7.78
C ALA A 200 7.96 24.01 9.09
N VAL A 201 8.43 22.77 8.98
CA VAL A 201 8.85 21.96 10.13
C VAL A 201 10.31 22.28 10.41
N ASN A 202 10.56 22.98 11.51
CA ASN A 202 11.89 23.17 12.07
C ASN A 202 12.44 21.81 12.55
N SER A 203 13.55 21.38 11.96
CA SER A 203 14.41 20.33 12.53
C SER A 203 15.61 20.99 13.18
N GLU A 204 15.61 21.03 14.51
CA GLU A 204 16.81 21.27 15.29
C GLU A 204 16.94 20.22 16.39
N ASN A 205 18.18 19.72 16.49
CA ASN A 205 18.85 19.16 17.67
C ASN A 205 18.64 17.67 17.99
N GLY A 206 19.68 16.91 17.65
CA GLY A 206 19.99 15.65 18.29
C GLY A 206 20.64 15.85 19.66
N VAL A 207 20.39 14.93 20.58
CA VAL A 207 21.27 14.61 21.71
C VAL A 207 21.22 13.09 21.92
N THR A 208 22.40 12.49 21.83
CA THR A 208 22.76 11.12 22.22
C THR A 208 22.48 10.88 23.70
N ASN A 209 21.97 9.70 24.07
CA ASN A 209 22.31 9.00 25.31
C ASN A 209 21.87 7.53 25.24
N ALA A 210 22.84 6.62 25.26
CA ALA A 210 22.67 5.23 25.70
C ALA A 210 22.44 5.24 27.24
N PRO A 211 21.83 4.21 27.89
CA PRO A 211 22.65 3.04 28.24
C PRO A 211 21.90 1.71 28.58
N VAL A 212 22.74 0.72 28.89
CA VAL A 212 22.58 -0.48 29.76
C VAL A 212 21.72 -1.66 29.28
N ALA A 213 22.44 -2.77 29.07
CA ALA A 213 21.93 -4.11 28.91
C ALA A 213 21.47 -4.72 30.24
N SER A 214 20.32 -5.40 30.22
CA SER A 214 19.91 -6.36 31.26
C SER A 214 19.68 -7.74 30.64
N LYS A 215 20.33 -8.74 31.22
CA LYS A 215 20.23 -10.16 30.90
C LYS A 215 18.99 -10.74 31.56
N SER A 216 18.19 -11.53 30.83
CA SER A 216 17.31 -12.53 31.43
C SER A 216 17.07 -13.71 30.46
N SER A 217 17.33 -14.92 30.94
CA SER A 217 17.22 -16.22 30.26
C SER A 217 15.78 -16.60 29.85
N PRO A 218 15.59 -17.51 28.87
CA PRO A 218 14.27 -17.81 28.32
C PRO A 218 13.57 -18.98 29.04
N ALA A 219 12.25 -18.87 29.17
CA ALA A 219 11.34 -19.96 29.49
C ALA A 219 10.78 -20.57 28.19
N ALA A 220 10.70 -21.90 28.14
CA ALA A 220 10.33 -22.69 26.97
C ALA A 220 8.89 -22.46 26.50
N ALA A 221 8.71 -22.31 25.18
CA ALA A 221 7.41 -22.23 24.51
C ALA A 221 7.08 -23.53 23.74
N PRO A 222 5.78 -23.88 23.59
CA PRO A 222 5.34 -25.16 23.02
C PRO A 222 5.36 -25.20 21.48
N ILE A 223 5.51 -26.42 20.98
CA ILE A 223 5.59 -26.80 19.56
C ILE A 223 4.25 -26.59 18.86
N LEU A 224 4.22 -25.74 17.82
CA LEU A 224 3.06 -25.55 16.92
C LEU A 224 3.10 -26.58 15.80
N THR A 225 1.98 -27.28 15.61
CA THR A 225 1.76 -28.24 14.52
C THR A 225 1.43 -27.52 13.21
N PRO A 226 2.01 -27.93 12.05
CA PRO A 226 1.75 -27.28 10.76
C PRO A 226 0.38 -27.68 10.18
N SER A 227 -0.39 -26.69 9.73
CA SER A 227 -1.64 -26.87 8.97
C SER A 227 -1.35 -26.90 7.47
N PRO A 228 -1.71 -27.96 6.72
CA PRO A 228 -1.41 -28.08 5.30
C PRO A 228 -2.59 -27.59 4.44
N THR A 229 -2.69 -26.28 4.20
CA THR A 229 -3.56 -25.76 3.13
C THR A 229 -2.73 -24.89 2.19
N PHE A 230 -2.17 -25.52 1.16
CA PHE A 230 -1.45 -24.85 0.08
C PHE A 230 -2.45 -24.30 -0.94
N MET A 231 -2.48 -22.98 -1.15
CA MET A 231 -3.22 -22.36 -2.26
C MET A 231 -2.28 -22.15 -3.45
N ASN A 232 -2.68 -22.59 -4.65
CA ASN A 232 -1.93 -22.37 -5.89
C ASN A 232 -2.42 -21.08 -6.56
N PHE A 233 -1.51 -20.11 -6.75
CA PHE A 233 -1.78 -18.88 -7.49
C PHE A 233 -1.33 -19.02 -8.95
N GLY A 234 -2.22 -18.74 -9.90
CA GLY A 234 -1.92 -18.75 -11.34
C GLY A 234 -1.20 -17.47 -11.80
N MET A 235 -0.56 -17.53 -12.98
CA MET A 235 0.25 -16.46 -13.59
C MET A 235 -0.43 -15.09 -13.69
N ASP A 236 -1.77 -15.02 -13.70
CA ASP A 236 -2.53 -13.78 -13.87
C ASP A 236 -3.16 -13.26 -12.57
N GLY A 237 -2.80 -13.81 -11.40
CA GLY A 237 -3.42 -13.44 -10.12
C GLY A 237 -4.87 -13.93 -9.96
N VAL A 238 -5.38 -14.68 -10.95
CA VAL A 238 -6.66 -15.39 -10.85
C VAL A 238 -6.44 -16.61 -9.94
N VAL A 239 -7.18 -16.66 -8.82
CA VAL A 239 -7.25 -17.86 -7.98
C VAL A 239 -7.88 -18.97 -8.81
N ILE A 240 -7.07 -19.94 -9.22
CA ILE A 240 -7.55 -21.10 -9.96
C ILE A 240 -8.29 -21.96 -8.93
N PRO A 241 -9.62 -22.12 -9.03
CA PRO A 241 -10.33 -23.01 -8.13
C PRO A 241 -9.71 -24.41 -8.27
N THR A 242 -9.37 -25.03 -7.14
CA THR A 242 -8.84 -26.39 -7.12
C THR A 242 -9.84 -27.27 -7.86
N LYS A 243 -9.44 -27.77 -9.04
CA LYS A 243 -10.26 -28.70 -9.81
C LYS A 243 -10.58 -29.85 -8.87
N THR A 244 -11.86 -30.01 -8.53
CA THR A 244 -12.32 -31.13 -7.72
C THR A 244 -11.91 -32.40 -8.44
N CYS A 245 -10.89 -33.07 -7.90
CA CYS A 245 -10.41 -34.32 -8.48
C CYS A 245 -11.60 -35.28 -8.45
N LYS A 246 -12.09 -35.67 -9.63
CA LYS A 246 -13.17 -36.66 -9.76
C LYS A 246 -12.79 -37.87 -8.92
N GLN A 247 -13.59 -38.18 -7.91
CA GLN A 247 -13.45 -39.41 -7.15
C GLN A 247 -13.41 -40.57 -8.16
N ARG A 248 -12.31 -41.33 -8.17
CA ARG A 248 -12.20 -42.52 -9.01
C ARG A 248 -13.35 -43.45 -8.62
N LYS A 249 -14.11 -43.92 -9.62
CA LYS A 249 -15.26 -44.83 -9.43
C LYS A 249 -14.88 -46.13 -8.72
N ASP A 250 -13.60 -46.44 -8.67
CA ASP A 250 -13.07 -47.69 -8.12
C ASP A 250 -12.76 -47.61 -6.62
N LYS A 251 -13.08 -46.49 -5.96
CA LYS A 251 -12.88 -46.33 -4.52
C LYS A 251 -13.90 -47.22 -3.78
N GLY A 252 -13.48 -48.43 -3.43
CA GLY A 252 -14.28 -49.44 -2.75
C GLY A 252 -14.43 -50.75 -3.52
N VAL A 253 -13.92 -50.86 -4.75
CA VAL A 253 -13.93 -52.13 -5.48
C VAL A 253 -12.81 -53.02 -4.96
N LEU A 254 -13.18 -54.12 -4.30
CA LEU A 254 -12.27 -55.18 -3.87
C LEU A 254 -11.51 -55.69 -5.10
N ARG A 255 -10.19 -55.46 -5.11
CA ARG A 255 -9.32 -56.01 -6.15
C ARG A 255 -9.30 -57.52 -5.99
N GLY A 256 -9.68 -58.23 -7.05
CA GLY A 256 -9.73 -59.70 -7.07
C GLY A 256 -8.38 -60.35 -6.75
N PRO A 257 -8.40 -61.64 -6.39
CA PRO A 257 -7.21 -62.36 -5.92
C PRO A 257 -6.11 -62.34 -6.98
N ARG A 258 -4.93 -61.89 -6.56
CA ARG A 258 -3.73 -61.81 -7.40
C ARG A 258 -3.27 -63.23 -7.68
N LYS A 259 -3.42 -63.72 -8.92
CA LYS A 259 -2.87 -65.01 -9.33
C LYS A 259 -1.34 -64.95 -9.21
N GLY A 260 -0.80 -65.64 -8.21
CA GLY A 260 0.64 -65.88 -8.08
C GLY A 260 1.13 -66.76 -9.22
N LYS A 261 2.33 -66.44 -9.72
CA LYS A 261 3.15 -67.34 -10.52
C LYS A 261 4.05 -68.14 -9.58
#